data_AF-A0A8J9X676-F1
#
_entry.id   AF-A0A8J9X676-F1
#
_cell.length_a   1.000
_cell.length_b   1.000
_cell.length_c   1.000
_cell.angle_alpha   90.00
_cell.angle_beta   90.00
_cell.angle_gamma   90.00
#
_symmetry.space_group_name_H-M   'P 1'
#
loop_
_entity.id
_entity.type
_entity.pdbx_description
1 polymer ?
#
loop_
_entity_poly.entity_id
_entity_poly.type
_entity_poly.pdbx_seq_one_letter_code
_entity_poly.pdbx_strand_id
1 'polypeptide(L)' 'GTIVEWAVKTGQAVKTDDVVAMVETDKVTVEIRAEIDGVLTEKFAEV' A
#
# COMPACT_ATOMS: atom_id res chain seq x y z
N GLY A 1 -14.30 1.48 -4.60
CA GLY A 1 -12.91 1.52 -5.07
C GLY A 1 -12.23 0.36 -4.42
N THR A 2 -11.83 -0.63 -5.21
CA THR A 2 -11.34 -1.91 -4.70
C THR A 2 -9.83 -1.87 -4.69
N ILE A 3 -9.21 -2.35 -3.61
CA ILE A 3 -7.75 -2.48 -3.60
C ILE A 3 -7.39 -3.63 -4.55
N VAL A 4 -6.44 -3.40 -5.43
CA VAL A 4 -6.07 -4.40 -6.44
C VAL A 4 -4.91 -5.24 -5.92
N GLU A 5 -3.92 -4.59 -5.32
CA GLU A 5 -2.72 -5.28 -4.89
C GLU A 5 -2.01 -4.57 -3.74
N TRP A 6 -1.58 -5.36 -2.75
CA TRP A 6 -0.66 -4.91 -1.72
C TRP A 6 0.75 -5.34 -2.13
N ALA A 7 1.59 -4.37 -2.48
CA ALA A 7 2.99 -4.62 -2.81
C ALA A 7 3.81 -4.99 -1.56
N VAL A 8 3.32 -4.64 -0.37
CA VAL A 8 3.94 -5.01 0.91
C VAL A 8 3.07 -5.93 1.75
N LYS A 9 3.72 -6.80 2.54
CA LYS A 9 3.05 -7.71 3.48
C LYS A 9 3.00 -7.13 4.89
N THR A 10 2.00 -7.54 5.67
CA THR A 10 1.96 -7.32 7.12
C THR A 10 3.19 -7.93 7.78
N GLY A 11 3.94 -7.13 8.53
CA GLY A 11 5.22 -7.47 9.15
C GLY A 11 6.44 -7.20 8.26
N GLN A 12 6.27 -6.65 7.05
CA GLN A 12 7.37 -6.32 6.15
C GLN A 12 7.87 -4.89 6.40
N ALA A 13 9.19 -4.71 6.33
CA ALA A 13 9.83 -3.41 6.43
C ALA A 13 9.71 -2.68 5.07
N VAL A 14 9.14 -1.49 5.11
CA VAL A 14 8.92 -0.60 3.97
C VAL A 14 9.85 0.59 4.11
N LYS A 15 10.42 1.08 3.02
CA LYS A 15 11.34 2.22 3.03
C LYS A 15 10.66 3.46 2.51
N THR A 16 11.20 4.63 2.85
CA THR A 16 10.81 5.89 2.21
C THR A 16 10.96 5.75 0.70
N ASP A 17 9.92 6.13 -0.05
CA ASP A 17 9.76 5.98 -1.52
C ASP A 17 9.31 4.58 -2.02
N ASP A 18 9.16 3.59 -1.13
CA ASP A 18 8.72 2.24 -1.50
C ASP A 18 7.20 2.17 -1.69
N VAL A 19 6.73 1.46 -2.73
CA VAL A 19 5.30 1.31 -3.01
C VAL A 19 4.70 0.29 -2.06
N VAL A 20 3.76 0.73 -1.23
CA VAL A 20 3.11 -0.12 -0.22
C VAL A 20 1.81 -0.75 -0.72
N ALA A 21 0.99 -0.01 -1.44
CA ALA A 21 -0.29 -0.50 -1.94
C ALA A 21 -0.70 0.19 -3.24
N MET A 22 -1.35 -0.55 -4.13
CA MET A 22 -1.94 -0.02 -5.36
C MET A 22 -3.47 -0.13 -5.27
N VAL A 23 -4.12 1.03 -5.38
CA VAL A 23 -5.58 1.13 -5.37
C VAL A 23 -6.05 1.54 -6.75
N GLU A 24 -6.93 0.74 -7.35
CA GLU A 24 -7.61 1.09 -8.59
C GLU A 24 -9.05 1.46 -8.26
N THR A 25 -9.38 2.70 -8.54
CA THR A 25 -10.77 3.16 -8.53
C THR A 25 -11.20 3.45 -9.96
N ASP A 26 -12.51 3.39 -10.22
CA ASP A 26 -13.22 3.46 -11.51
C ASP A 26 -12.64 4.41 -12.59
N LYS A 27 -11.82 5.41 -12.21
CA LYS A 27 -11.07 6.27 -13.15
C LYS A 27 -9.63 6.60 -12.77
N VAL A 28 -9.11 6.16 -11.62
CA VAL A 28 -7.79 6.58 -11.13
C VAL A 28 -7.09 5.43 -10.41
N THR A 29 -5.87 5.15 -10.85
CA THR A 29 -4.89 4.32 -10.13
C THR A 29 -4.13 5.22 -9.16
N VAL A 30 -4.20 4.91 -7.87
CA VAL A 30 -3.46 5.61 -6.82
C VAL A 30 -2.44 4.65 -6.22
N GLU A 31 -1.18 5.03 -6.31
CA GLU A 31 -0.07 4.32 -5.68
C GLU A 31 0.19 4.94 -4.30
N ILE A 32 -0.05 4.18 -3.24
CA ILE A 32 0.36 4.58 -1.90
C ILE A 32 1.85 4.25 -1.77
N ARG A 33 2.67 5.28 -1.58
CA ARG A 33 4.11 5.17 -1.30
C ARG A 33 4.36 5.45 0.18
N ALA A 34 5.34 4.76 0.74
CA ALA A 34 5.76 5.00 2.11
C ALA A 34 6.50 6.35 2.21
N GLU A 35 5.98 7.26 3.03
CA GLU A 35 6.57 8.56 3.30
C GLU A 35 7.75 8.46 4.30
N ILE A 36 7.80 7.37 5.07
CA ILE A 36 8.84 7.11 6.07
C ILE A 36 9.22 5.63 6.06
N ASP A 37 10.43 5.33 6.52
CA ASP A 37 10.87 3.95 6.76
C ASP A 37 10.12 3.39 7.98
N GLY A 38 9.44 2.27 7.80
CA GLY A 38 8.60 1.69 8.83
C GLY A 38 8.33 0.21 8.62
N VAL A 39 7.61 -0.43 9.53
CA VAL A 39 7.08 -1.77 9.33
C VAL A 39 5.58 -1.66 9.14
N LEU A 40 5.06 -2.29 8.08
CA LEU A 40 3.62 -2.35 7.86
C LEU A 40 3.01 -3.33 8.87
N THR A 41 2.47 -2.84 9.99
CA THR A 41 1.95 -3.70 11.07
C THR A 41 0.60 -4.31 10.72
N GLU A 42 -0.33 -3.53 10.16
CA GLU A 42 -1.68 -3.98 9.85
C GLU A 42 -2.21 -3.35 8.55
N LYS A 43 -2.96 -4.16 7.79
CA LYS A 43 -3.66 -3.76 6.57
C LYS A 43 -5.09 -3.40 6.93
N PHE A 44 -5.40 -2.09 6.94
CA PHE A 44 -6.72 -1.58 7.33
C PHE A 44 -7.72 -1.47 6.17
N ALA A 45 -7.41 -2.04 5.01
CA ALA A 45 -8.22 -1.83 3.82
C ALA A 45 -8.61 -3.17 3.18
N GLU A 46 -9.92 -3.41 3.15
CA GLU A 46 -10.59 -4.62 2.64
C GLU A 46 -10.96 -4.41 1.16
N VAL A 47 -10.83 -5.47 0.37
CA VAL A 47 -11.06 -5.49 -1.09
C VAL A 47 -12.54 -5.54 -1.46
#